data_AF-A0A1W1DM68-F1
#
_entry.id   AF-A0A1W1DM68-F1
#
_cell.length_a   1.000
_cell.length_b   1.000
_cell.length_c   1.000
_cell.angle_alpha   90.00
_cell.angle_beta   90.00
_cell.angle_gamma   90.00
#
_symmetry.space_group_name_H-M   'P 1'
#
loop_
_entity.id
_entity.type
_entity.pdbx_description
1 polymer ?
#
loop_
_entity_poly.entity_id
_entity_poly.type
_entity_poly.pdbx_seq_one_letter_code
_entity_poly.pdbx_strand_id
1 'polypeptide(L)'
;MISNKAKKQIDAWVAKYPEGHQSSAVMEALKIVQAENDNRLTSDTIQAVADYLAMPGIAAAEVATFYENYNHKPVGKHTIRFCHNISCMLNGSDELITHLENKLGVKTGEVTPDGLINVKKVECLGACVGAPMFQIGDQYYENLTADKIDEIVDGLK
;
A
#
# COMPACT_ATOMS: atom_id res chain seq x y z
N MET A 1 -7.23 19.45 3.83
CA MET A 1 -8.67 19.49 3.52
C MET A 1 -8.97 18.43 2.47
N ILE A 2 -10.05 17.65 2.64
CA ILE A 2 -10.45 16.59 1.68
C ILE A 2 -11.10 17.23 0.44
N SER A 3 -10.70 16.79 -0.76
CA SER A 3 -11.25 17.32 -2.01
C SER A 3 -12.73 16.97 -2.19
N ASN A 4 -13.47 17.74 -3.00
CA ASN A 4 -14.87 17.43 -3.30
C ASN A 4 -15.03 16.09 -4.05
N LYS A 5 -14.00 15.65 -4.78
CA LYS A 5 -14.00 14.35 -5.47
C LYS A 5 -13.91 13.22 -4.44
N ALA A 6 -12.94 13.27 -3.53
CA ALA A 6 -12.82 12.29 -2.45
C ALA A 6 -14.06 12.25 -1.56
N LYS A 7 -14.63 13.40 -1.18
CA LYS A 7 -15.87 13.45 -0.39
C LYS A 7 -17.01 12.63 -1.02
N LYS A 8 -17.26 12.81 -2.32
CA LYS A 8 -18.27 12.02 -3.05
C LYS A 8 -17.99 10.52 -3.02
N GLN A 9 -16.73 10.12 -3.10
CA GLN A 9 -16.34 8.70 -3.00
C GLN A 9 -16.55 8.17 -1.58
N ILE A 10 -16.20 8.96 -0.56
CA ILE A 10 -16.41 8.61 0.85
C ILE A 10 -17.90 8.48 1.14
N ASP A 11 -18.74 9.40 0.66
CA ASP A 11 -20.19 9.36 0.86
C ASP A 11 -20.82 8.09 0.27
N ALA A 12 -20.32 7.63 -0.88
CA ALA A 12 -20.74 6.36 -1.47
C ALA A 12 -20.38 5.14 -0.62
N TRP A 13 -19.31 5.22 0.19
CA TRP A 13 -18.96 4.20 1.17
C TRP A 13 -19.77 4.34 2.46
N VAL A 14 -19.99 5.56 2.95
CA VAL A 14 -20.83 5.83 4.11
C VAL A 14 -22.25 5.30 3.90
N ALA A 15 -22.82 5.47 2.70
CA ALA A 15 -24.15 5.00 2.35
C ALA A 15 -24.33 3.46 2.42
N LYS A 16 -23.23 2.69 2.54
CA LYS A 16 -23.28 1.23 2.74
C LYS A 16 -23.52 0.82 4.19
N TYR A 17 -23.44 1.76 5.14
CA TYR A 17 -23.61 1.53 6.56
C TYR A 17 -24.92 2.16 7.07
N PRO A 18 -25.50 1.63 8.16
CA PRO A 18 -26.70 2.22 8.76
C PRO A 18 -26.47 3.67 9.22
N GLU A 19 -27.55 4.44 9.30
CA GLU A 19 -27.51 5.81 9.82
C GLU A 19 -26.90 5.86 11.24
N GLY A 20 -26.02 6.83 11.50
CA GLY A 20 -25.26 6.94 12.75
C GLY A 20 -24.01 6.07 12.83
N HIS A 21 -23.78 5.18 11.86
CA HIS A 21 -22.60 4.31 11.78
C HIS A 21 -21.62 4.72 10.66
N GLN A 22 -21.58 6.00 10.27
CA GLN A 22 -20.67 6.50 9.24
C GLN A 22 -19.18 6.25 9.54
N SER A 23 -18.80 6.12 10.82
CA SER A 23 -17.42 5.79 11.23
C SER A 23 -16.93 4.44 10.71
N SER A 24 -17.84 3.50 10.37
CA SER A 24 -17.48 2.23 9.75
C SER A 24 -16.85 2.40 8.36
N ALA A 25 -17.02 3.56 7.70
CA ALA A 25 -16.37 3.87 6.44
C ALA A 25 -14.91 4.35 6.59
N VAL A 26 -14.36 4.44 7.81
CA VAL A 26 -13.04 5.03 8.09
C VAL A 26 -11.91 4.39 7.28
N MET A 27 -11.92 3.07 7.08
CA MET A 27 -10.85 2.39 6.33
C MET A 27 -10.83 2.84 4.86
N GLU A 28 -11.99 2.86 4.21
CA GLU A 28 -12.09 3.31 2.81
C GLU A 28 -11.85 4.82 2.69
N ALA A 29 -12.28 5.61 3.67
CA ALA A 29 -12.00 7.05 3.68
C ALA A 29 -10.50 7.36 3.77
N LEU A 30 -9.78 6.66 4.66
CA LEU A 30 -8.32 6.78 4.76
C LEU A 30 -7.64 6.34 3.46
N LYS A 31 -8.10 5.24 2.84
CA LYS A 31 -7.57 4.77 1.54
C LYS A 31 -7.76 5.80 0.43
N ILE A 32 -8.94 6.40 0.32
CA ILE A 32 -9.25 7.44 -0.67
C ILE A 32 -8.38 8.68 -0.45
N VAL A 33 -8.30 9.15 0.79
CA VAL A 33 -7.48 10.34 1.13
C VAL A 33 -6.00 10.06 0.89
N GLN A 34 -5.50 8.87 1.23
CA GLN A 34 -4.12 8.48 0.92
C GLN A 34 -3.84 8.57 -0.58
N ALA A 35 -4.73 8.04 -1.43
CA ALA A 35 -4.55 8.05 -2.88
C ALA A 35 -4.54 9.47 -3.47
N GLU A 36 -5.26 10.43 -2.88
CA GLU A 36 -5.22 11.84 -3.29
C GLU A 36 -4.01 12.64 -2.76
N ASN A 37 -3.31 12.13 -1.75
CA ASN A 37 -2.19 12.82 -1.08
C ASN A 37 -0.86 12.11 -1.34
N ASP A 38 -0.56 11.85 -2.61
CA ASP A 38 0.70 11.21 -3.05
C ASP A 38 0.98 9.87 -2.34
N ASN A 39 -0.06 9.07 -2.16
CA ASN A 39 -0.02 7.80 -1.44
C ASN A 39 0.51 7.89 0.00
N ARG A 40 0.30 9.02 0.68
CA ARG A 40 0.73 9.24 2.06
C ARG A 40 -0.38 9.84 2.94
N LEU A 41 -0.43 9.38 4.19
CA LEU A 41 -1.22 9.96 5.26
C LEU A 41 -0.34 10.72 6.24
N THR A 42 -0.78 11.92 6.61
CA THR A 42 -0.25 12.74 7.70
C THR A 42 -1.30 12.87 8.80
N SER A 43 -0.89 13.30 10.00
CA SER A 43 -1.81 13.58 11.10
C SER A 43 -2.95 14.51 10.68
N ASP A 44 -2.67 15.54 9.87
CA ASP A 44 -3.68 16.48 9.38
C ASP A 44 -4.69 15.82 8.45
N THR A 45 -4.23 14.92 7.56
CA THR A 45 -5.14 14.19 6.66
C THR A 45 -6.00 13.17 7.41
N ILE A 46 -5.43 12.51 8.44
CA ILE A 46 -6.16 11.58 9.30
C ILE A 46 -7.21 12.33 10.12
N GLN A 47 -6.85 13.48 10.69
CA GLN A 47 -7.80 14.33 11.42
C GLN A 47 -8.91 14.83 10.51
N ALA A 48 -8.59 15.22 9.26
CA ALA A 48 -9.61 15.63 8.30
C ALA A 48 -10.61 14.50 7.97
N VAL A 49 -10.17 13.24 7.94
CA VAL A 49 -11.07 12.08 7.79
C VAL A 49 -11.94 11.89 9.03
N ALA A 50 -11.35 12.01 10.22
CA ALA A 50 -12.08 11.90 11.47
C ALA A 50 -13.18 12.95 11.60
N ASP A 51 -12.86 14.20 11.28
CA ASP A 51 -13.81 15.32 11.27
C ASP A 51 -14.93 15.07 10.25
N TYR A 52 -14.59 14.57 9.06
CA TYR A 52 -15.56 14.30 8.00
C TYR A 52 -16.56 13.19 8.37
N LEU A 53 -16.09 12.15 9.07
CA LEU A 53 -16.91 11.04 9.54
C LEU A 53 -17.54 11.30 10.92
N ALA A 54 -17.35 12.49 11.49
CA ALA A 54 -17.81 12.84 12.83
C ALA A 54 -17.39 11.82 13.91
N MET A 55 -16.12 11.42 13.90
CA MET A 55 -15.54 10.47 14.86
C MET A 55 -14.32 11.04 15.59
N PRO A 56 -13.91 10.49 16.74
CA PRO A 56 -12.71 10.96 17.44
C PRO A 56 -11.44 10.79 16.59
N GLY A 57 -10.59 11.82 16.56
CA GLY A 57 -9.32 11.78 15.82
C GLY A 57 -8.40 10.63 16.24
N ILE A 58 -8.39 10.30 17.54
CA ILE A 58 -7.60 9.17 18.06
C ILE A 58 -8.04 7.82 17.49
N ALA A 59 -9.35 7.61 17.32
CA ALA A 59 -9.86 6.36 16.75
C ALA A 59 -9.48 6.22 15.27
N ALA A 60 -9.46 7.33 14.51
CA ALA A 60 -8.97 7.31 13.13
C ALA A 60 -7.45 7.06 13.08
N ALA A 61 -6.69 7.63 14.01
CA ALA A 61 -5.25 7.39 14.10
C ALA A 61 -4.90 5.95 14.48
N GLU A 62 -5.65 5.33 15.39
CA GLU A 62 -5.53 3.91 15.73
C GLU A 62 -5.71 3.03 14.49
N VAL A 63 -6.77 3.27 13.70
CA VAL A 63 -6.99 2.54 12.44
C VAL A 63 -5.84 2.80 11.46
N ALA A 64 -5.45 4.06 11.27
CA ALA A 64 -4.41 4.43 10.32
C ALA A 64 -3.04 3.83 10.67
N THR A 65 -2.75 3.57 11.95
CA THR A 65 -1.47 3.01 12.41
C THR A 65 -1.49 1.49 12.59
N PHE A 66 -2.66 0.90 12.77
CA PHE A 66 -2.82 -0.55 12.91
C PHE A 66 -2.63 -1.31 11.59
N TYR A 67 -3.14 -0.79 10.47
CA TYR A 67 -3.06 -1.47 9.18
C TYR A 67 -1.86 -1.00 8.34
N GLU A 68 -1.01 -1.93 7.92
CA GLU A 68 0.22 -1.67 7.16
C GLU A 68 -0.01 -1.02 5.78
N ASN A 69 -1.21 -1.15 5.22
CA ASN A 69 -1.59 -0.56 3.94
C ASN A 69 -1.60 0.98 3.96
N TYR A 70 -1.62 1.59 5.14
CA TYR A 70 -1.55 3.03 5.32
C TYR A 70 -0.10 3.50 5.43
N ASN A 71 0.32 4.34 4.50
CA ASN A 71 1.67 4.86 4.41
C ASN A 71 1.79 6.19 5.16
N HIS A 72 2.63 6.21 6.20
CA HIS A 72 2.94 7.44 6.95
C HIS A 72 4.24 8.12 6.47
N LYS A 73 5.06 7.38 5.72
CA LYS A 73 6.28 7.87 5.08
C LYS A 73 6.06 8.01 3.57
N PRO A 74 6.81 8.90 2.88
CA PRO A 74 6.80 8.95 1.43
C PRO A 74 7.07 7.56 0.83
N VAL A 75 6.30 7.20 -0.19
CA VAL A 75 6.46 5.97 -0.96
C VAL A 75 6.66 6.32 -2.43
N GLY A 76 7.26 5.40 -3.18
CA GLY A 76 7.36 5.55 -4.63
C GLY A 76 5.98 5.47 -5.28
N LYS A 77 5.89 5.95 -6.52
CA LYS A 77 4.69 5.78 -7.36
C LYS A 77 4.27 4.29 -7.48
N HIS A 78 5.25 3.39 -7.50
CA HIS A 78 5.09 1.95 -7.59
C HIS A 78 5.73 1.30 -6.35
N THR A 79 4.89 0.88 -5.40
CA THR A 79 5.34 0.03 -4.28
C THR A 79 5.31 -1.43 -4.69
N ILE A 80 6.47 -2.07 -4.74
CA ILE A 80 6.62 -3.52 -4.91
C ILE A 80 6.48 -4.17 -3.53
N ARG A 81 5.39 -4.89 -3.29
CA ARG A 81 5.14 -5.65 -2.07
C ARG A 81 5.55 -7.10 -2.29
N PHE A 82 6.76 -7.46 -1.85
CA PHE A 82 7.34 -8.79 -2.07
C PHE A 82 7.02 -9.70 -0.88
N CYS A 83 6.34 -10.82 -1.14
CA CYS A 83 6.05 -11.82 -0.11
C CYS A 83 7.32 -12.57 0.30
N HIS A 84 7.65 -12.57 1.59
CA HIS A 84 8.79 -13.34 2.14
C HIS A 84 8.35 -14.44 3.11
N ASN A 85 7.06 -14.79 3.11
CA ASN A 85 6.53 -15.85 3.98
C ASN A 85 6.88 -17.25 3.42
N ILE A 86 6.62 -18.31 4.18
CA ILE A 86 7.21 -19.65 4.05
C ILE A 86 7.21 -20.21 2.63
N SER A 87 6.11 -20.15 1.88
CA SER A 87 6.06 -20.69 0.52
C SER A 87 6.94 -19.91 -0.45
N CYS A 88 7.03 -18.59 -0.32
CA CYS A 88 7.91 -17.76 -1.14
C CYS A 88 9.37 -17.93 -0.73
N MET A 89 9.64 -18.00 0.58
CA MET A 89 10.97 -18.26 1.13
C MET A 89 11.53 -19.61 0.64
N LEU A 90 10.74 -20.68 0.70
CA LEU A 90 11.15 -22.00 0.21
C LEU A 90 11.40 -22.03 -1.31
N ASN A 91 10.84 -21.09 -2.06
CA ASN A 91 11.06 -20.92 -3.50
C ASN A 91 12.05 -19.79 -3.82
N GLY A 92 12.88 -19.37 -2.86
CA GLY A 92 13.99 -18.45 -3.10
C GLY A 92 13.63 -16.96 -3.14
N SER A 93 12.60 -16.52 -2.40
CA SER A 93 12.23 -15.10 -2.37
C SER A 93 13.33 -14.20 -1.82
N ASP A 94 14.16 -14.67 -0.90
CA ASP A 94 15.20 -13.84 -0.27
C ASP A 94 16.31 -13.46 -1.25
N GLU A 95 16.70 -14.40 -2.12
CA GLU A 95 17.63 -14.18 -3.22
C GLU A 95 17.04 -13.20 -4.24
N LEU A 96 15.75 -13.36 -4.58
CA LEU A 96 15.06 -12.49 -5.52
C LEU A 96 14.84 -11.07 -4.98
N ILE A 97 14.58 -10.91 -3.68
CA ILE A 97 14.52 -9.60 -3.04
C ILE A 97 15.90 -8.95 -3.07
N THR A 98 16.97 -9.69 -2.79
CA THR A 98 18.34 -9.17 -2.87
C THR A 98 18.69 -8.74 -4.30
N HIS A 99 18.29 -9.53 -5.30
CA HIS A 99 18.42 -9.16 -6.71
C HIS A 99 17.70 -7.85 -7.03
N LEU A 100 16.45 -7.71 -6.59
CA LEU A 100 15.65 -6.51 -6.77
C LEU A 100 16.28 -5.26 -6.10
N GLU A 101 16.78 -5.40 -4.87
CA GLU A 101 17.51 -4.33 -4.17
C GLU A 101 18.75 -3.89 -4.96
N ASN A 102 19.52 -4.84 -5.49
CA ASN A 102 20.72 -4.55 -6.28
C ASN A 102 20.37 -3.85 -7.61
N LYS A 103 19.31 -4.28 -8.29
CA LYS A 103 18.84 -3.66 -9.54
C LYS A 103 18.35 -2.23 -9.34
N LEU A 104 17.64 -1.97 -8.23
CA LEU A 104 17.10 -0.64 -7.93
C LEU A 104 18.14 0.28 -7.25
N GLY A 105 19.21 -0.27 -6.69
CA GLY A 105 20.22 0.47 -5.94
C GLY A 105 19.72 1.02 -4.60
N VAL A 106 18.65 0.45 -4.05
CA VAL A 106 18.04 0.84 -2.77
C VAL A 106 17.67 -0.38 -1.93
N LYS A 107 17.62 -0.21 -0.61
CA LYS A 107 17.21 -1.28 0.31
C LYS A 107 15.69 -1.33 0.51
N THR A 108 15.21 -2.47 1.00
CA THR A 108 13.82 -2.62 1.43
C THR A 108 13.44 -1.51 2.40
N GLY A 109 12.32 -0.82 2.11
CA GLY A 109 11.82 0.32 2.87
C GLY A 109 12.28 1.68 2.36
N GLU A 110 13.23 1.73 1.42
CA GLU A 110 13.71 2.95 0.78
C GLU A 110 13.02 3.18 -0.57
N VAL A 111 13.03 4.43 -1.02
CA VAL A 111 12.49 4.87 -2.31
C VAL A 111 13.67 5.17 -3.24
N THR A 112 13.55 4.77 -4.51
CA THR A 112 14.56 5.06 -5.54
C THR A 112 14.78 6.58 -5.71
N PRO A 113 15.97 7.02 -6.15
CA PRO A 113 16.28 8.45 -6.30
C PRO A 113 15.35 9.22 -7.26
N ASP A 114 14.74 8.53 -8.22
CA ASP A 114 13.75 9.08 -9.16
C ASP A 114 12.33 9.18 -8.55
N GLY A 115 12.12 8.69 -7.32
CA GLY A 115 10.83 8.68 -6.64
C GLY A 115 9.80 7.68 -7.21
N LEU A 116 10.21 6.82 -8.15
CA LEU A 116 9.27 5.96 -8.87
C LEU A 116 8.98 4.66 -8.11
N ILE A 117 9.98 4.01 -7.53
CA ILE A 117 9.84 2.65 -7.02
C ILE A 117 10.28 2.57 -5.56
N ASN A 118 9.57 1.77 -4.77
CA ASN A 118 10.05 1.34 -3.46
C ASN A 118 9.72 -0.14 -3.24
N VAL A 119 10.57 -0.85 -2.50
CA VAL A 119 10.38 -2.26 -2.16
C VAL A 119 9.92 -2.39 -0.71
N LYS A 120 8.86 -3.14 -0.47
CA LYS A 120 8.43 -3.56 0.86
C LYS A 120 8.48 -5.09 0.93
N LYS A 121 9.10 -5.60 1.98
CA LYS A 121 8.90 -6.98 2.42
C LYS A 121 7.55 -7.03 3.13
N VAL A 122 6.67 -7.90 2.67
CA VAL A 122 5.34 -8.10 3.25
C VAL A 122 5.14 -9.56 3.59
N GLU A 123 4.15 -9.78 4.46
CA GLU A 123 3.67 -11.12 4.80
C GLU A 123 2.89 -11.76 3.64
N CYS A 124 2.23 -12.89 3.93
CA CYS A 124 1.52 -13.68 2.93
C CYS A 124 0.46 -12.86 2.17
N LEU A 125 0.61 -12.78 0.85
CA LEU A 125 -0.35 -12.16 -0.08
C LEU A 125 -1.39 -13.15 -0.64
N GLY A 126 -1.42 -14.40 -0.16
CA GLY A 126 -2.44 -15.39 -0.52
C GLY A 126 -2.27 -16.09 -1.87
N ALA A 127 -1.19 -15.82 -2.62
CA ALA A 127 -0.90 -16.44 -3.91
C ALA A 127 0.15 -17.57 -3.81
N CYS A 128 0.02 -18.44 -2.79
CA CYS A 128 1.06 -19.41 -2.44
C CYS A 128 1.39 -20.44 -3.54
N VAL A 129 0.44 -20.75 -4.42
CA VAL A 129 0.63 -21.67 -5.55
C VAL A 129 1.50 -21.06 -6.67
N GLY A 130 1.55 -19.73 -6.74
CA GLY A 130 2.37 -18.97 -7.68
C GLY A 130 3.64 -18.41 -7.04
N ALA A 131 4.10 -18.97 -5.92
CA ALA A 131 5.33 -18.54 -5.27
C ALA A 131 6.57 -18.78 -6.16
N PRO A 132 7.61 -17.93 -6.12
CA PRO A 132 7.67 -16.66 -5.40
C PRO A 132 6.90 -15.55 -6.13
N MET A 133 6.34 -14.59 -5.39
CA MET A 133 5.46 -13.56 -5.94
C MET A 133 5.58 -12.20 -5.25
N PHE A 134 5.22 -11.13 -5.97
CA PHE A 134 5.01 -9.80 -5.42
C PHE A 134 3.75 -9.15 -5.99
N GLN A 135 3.30 -8.07 -5.35
CA GLN A 135 2.21 -7.23 -5.83
C GLN A 135 2.69 -5.80 -6.14
N ILE A 136 2.17 -5.20 -7.21
CA ILE A 136 2.27 -3.77 -7.51
C ILE A 136 0.86 -3.23 -7.73
N GLY A 137 0.45 -2.23 -6.95
CA GLY A 137 -0.94 -1.78 -6.94
C GLY A 137 -1.87 -2.91 -6.53
N ASP A 138 -2.79 -3.30 -7.42
CA ASP A 138 -3.71 -4.43 -7.26
C ASP A 138 -3.29 -5.68 -8.06
N GLN A 139 -2.20 -5.61 -8.84
CA GLN A 139 -1.77 -6.70 -9.71
C GLN A 139 -0.77 -7.63 -9.02
N TYR A 140 -1.04 -8.94 -9.11
CA TYR A 140 -0.11 -9.99 -8.67
C TYR A 140 0.82 -10.42 -9.81
N TYR A 141 2.10 -10.59 -9.48
CA TYR A 141 3.12 -11.14 -10.35
C TYR A 141 3.68 -12.40 -9.70
N GLU A 142 3.35 -13.54 -10.29
CA GLU A 142 3.61 -14.88 -9.75
C GLU A 142 4.69 -15.62 -10.55
N ASN A 143 5.21 -16.72 -10.00
CA ASN A 143 6.26 -17.57 -10.57
C ASN A 143 7.47 -16.73 -10.99
N LEU A 144 7.93 -15.89 -10.07
CA LEU A 144 8.99 -14.92 -10.34
C LEU A 144 10.35 -15.59 -10.54
N THR A 145 11.08 -15.07 -11.52
CA THR A 145 12.49 -15.33 -11.76
C THR A 145 13.22 -14.00 -11.82
N ALA A 146 14.55 -13.97 -11.70
CA ALA A 146 15.33 -12.74 -11.84
C ALA A 146 15.03 -12.01 -13.16
N ASP A 147 14.99 -12.74 -14.29
CA ASP A 147 14.68 -12.18 -15.61
C ASP A 147 13.28 -11.55 -15.67
N LYS A 148 12.27 -12.22 -15.08
CA LYS A 148 10.91 -11.72 -15.04
C LYS A 148 10.78 -10.48 -14.16
N ILE A 149 11.49 -10.45 -13.03
CA ILE A 149 11.58 -9.26 -12.17
C ILE A 149 12.18 -8.11 -12.97
N ASP A 150 13.25 -8.39 -13.72
CA ASP A 150 13.94 -7.38 -14.50
C ASP A 150 13.04 -6.77 -15.57
N GLU A 151 12.31 -7.60 -16.32
CA GLU A 151 11.33 -7.16 -17.31
C GLU A 151 10.25 -6.28 -16.69
N ILE A 152 9.67 -6.71 -15.56
CA ILE A 152 8.62 -5.95 -14.87
C ILE A 152 9.16 -4.60 -14.40
N VAL A 153 10.33 -4.57 -13.76
CA VAL A 153 10.93 -3.34 -13.22
C VAL A 153 11.28 -2.35 -14.33
N ASP A 154 11.81 -2.83 -15.46
CA ASP A 154 12.16 -1.97 -16.58
C ASP A 154 10.90 -1.39 -17.27
N GLY A 155 9.77 -2.10 -17.24
CA GLY A 155 8.48 -1.60 -17.71
C GLY A 155 7.80 -0.56 -16.81
N LEU A 156 8.32 -0.30 -15.60
CA LEU A 156 7.78 0.69 -14.66
C LEU A 156 8.53 2.03 -14.70
N LYS A 157 9.69 2.07 -15.35
CA LYS A 157 10.50 3.28 -15.56
C LYS A 157 10.05 4.02 -16.81
#